data_AF-A0A098GID7-F1
#
_entry.id   AF-A0A098GID7-F1
#
_cell.length_a   1.000
_cell.length_b   1.000
_cell.length_c   1.000
_cell.angle_alpha   90.00
_cell.angle_beta   90.00
_cell.angle_gamma   90.00
#
_symmetry.space_group_name_H-M   'P 1'
#
loop_
_entity.id
_entity.type
_entity.pdbx_description
1 polymer ?
#
loop_
_entity_poly.entity_id
_entity_poly.type
_entity_poly.pdbx_seq_one_letter_code
_entity_poly.pdbx_strand_id
1 'polypeptide(L)'
;MQKNTLFNFILQEQEAGATAQNPEKITLKQDQLGSSYFLIELPWTDKLVKTSEHSSSLSLREHHISIYERMNEASAQLNQYHYTAIFADESEIRYRLHVYFDSSDRVVGKPELCVEKDSSWEKISLPGLENQFAELAKERCLPVISVARDKLKDRVAELDRLYTEQEMAAAKLHSQLAKRSEYGEALAVVERTLKDLIPLDKSNKYQGILKIINKIQVTVAEELSKATTSNLPSSSVVESTEAAPTAAMPEAVDSNVSETSTVSKAKKKRHKSKGMAAELNRQVDQLNSAYKRLATAGPKITARDIEDLLKCYDECTLIILSLEGKSGLNISVLNNLKTLEEKIRKLGEERLKTLLLTDRFAEAQKLKPFHLTIDKEPLIIEGLTRNNGRLLAFLIEFCGLELGHSLIIGGQKYSSMIEYISSVNNVDLLLSVMEPCLVKFSAENIEQWPQEIKKMDELMAGHQPEISDPYQFGRELGRQLVKECPEIIDMVGQAMGLPPPNSHAHNRHRFHRPRPNGKASNLGTNNDLETCLLM
;
A
#
# COMPACT_ATOMS: atom_id res chain seq x y z
N MET A 1 -4.65 -12.50 2.35
CA MET A 1 -3.29 -12.06 1.96
C MET A 1 -3.42 -10.88 1.03
N GLN A 2 -2.59 -9.87 1.22
CA GLN A 2 -2.62 -8.64 0.44
C GLN A 2 -1.89 -8.87 -0.89
N LYS A 3 -2.35 -8.22 -1.96
CA LYS A 3 -1.64 -8.22 -3.25
C LYS A 3 -0.40 -7.36 -3.12
N ASN A 4 0.71 -7.82 -3.67
CA ASN A 4 1.94 -7.04 -3.72
C ASN A 4 1.91 -6.11 -4.95
N THR A 5 1.82 -4.80 -4.71
CA THR A 5 1.75 -3.80 -5.78
C THR A 5 3.01 -3.78 -6.64
N LEU A 6 4.18 -4.05 -6.03
CA LEU A 6 5.45 -4.13 -6.76
C LEU A 6 5.50 -5.34 -7.69
N PHE A 7 4.95 -6.49 -7.27
CA PHE A 7 4.80 -7.65 -8.15
C PHE A 7 3.91 -7.32 -9.36
N ASN A 8 2.72 -6.75 -9.11
CA ASN A 8 1.78 -6.44 -10.18
C ASN A 8 2.34 -5.39 -11.16
N PHE A 9 3.14 -4.45 -10.65
CA PHE A 9 3.85 -3.49 -11.48
C PHE A 9 4.84 -4.17 -12.43
N ILE A 10 5.72 -5.03 -11.91
CA ILE A 10 6.69 -5.76 -12.72
C ILE A 10 6.00 -6.64 -13.76
N LEU A 11 4.89 -7.28 -13.38
CA LEU A 11 4.08 -8.08 -14.29
C LEU A 11 3.54 -7.24 -15.46
N GLN A 12 2.94 -6.07 -15.18
CA GLN A 12 2.44 -5.18 -16.22
C GLN A 12 3.56 -4.66 -17.14
N GLU A 13 4.73 -4.30 -16.59
CA GLU A 13 5.88 -3.86 -17.37
C GLU A 13 6.42 -4.97 -18.29
N GLN A 14 6.42 -6.23 -17.82
CA GLN A 14 6.80 -7.38 -18.65
C GLN A 14 5.79 -7.63 -19.77
N GLU A 15 4.48 -7.60 -19.46
CA GLU A 15 3.41 -7.77 -20.44
C GLU A 15 3.40 -6.65 -21.49
N ALA A 16 3.80 -5.43 -21.11
CA ALA A 16 3.97 -4.30 -22.02
C ALA A 16 5.28 -4.35 -22.84
N GLY A 17 6.17 -5.31 -22.58
CA GLY A 17 7.47 -5.44 -23.24
C GLY A 17 8.52 -4.40 -22.82
N ALA A 18 8.26 -3.64 -21.75
CA ALA A 18 9.15 -2.57 -21.27
C ALA A 18 10.41 -3.11 -20.59
N THR A 19 10.39 -4.34 -20.06
CA THR A 19 11.54 -4.95 -19.38
C THR A 19 12.74 -5.27 -20.28
N ALA A 20 12.60 -5.17 -21.61
CA ALA A 20 13.75 -5.29 -22.51
C ALA A 20 14.81 -4.19 -22.29
N GLN A 21 14.47 -3.12 -21.57
CA GLN A 21 15.37 -1.99 -21.29
C GLN A 21 16.00 -2.03 -19.89
N ASN A 22 15.65 -2.99 -19.03
CA ASN A 22 16.28 -3.11 -17.72
C ASN A 22 17.58 -3.94 -17.81
N PRO A 23 18.69 -3.50 -17.20
CA PRO A 23 19.92 -4.26 -17.18
C PRO A 23 19.81 -5.55 -16.34
N GLU A 24 18.87 -5.63 -15.40
CA GLU A 24 18.66 -6.81 -14.55
C GLU A 24 17.85 -7.89 -15.26
N LYS A 25 18.26 -9.15 -15.09
CA LYS A 25 17.51 -10.32 -15.58
C LYS A 25 16.37 -10.65 -14.61
N ILE A 26 15.17 -10.21 -14.98
CA ILE A 26 13.93 -10.46 -14.24
C ILE A 26 13.25 -11.71 -14.80
N THR A 27 13.00 -12.71 -13.96
CA THR A 27 12.34 -13.97 -14.34
C THR A 27 11.15 -14.28 -13.45
N LEU A 28 10.02 -14.66 -14.05
CA LEU A 28 8.86 -15.16 -13.30
C LEU A 28 9.09 -16.64 -12.96
N LYS A 29 8.97 -16.99 -11.68
CA LYS A 29 9.13 -18.35 -11.16
C LYS A 29 7.95 -18.73 -10.26
N GLN A 30 7.85 -20.02 -9.95
CA GLN A 30 6.93 -20.56 -8.96
C GLN A 30 7.70 -21.29 -7.87
N ASP A 31 7.24 -21.17 -6.63
CA ASP A 31 7.78 -21.93 -5.50
C ASP A 31 7.19 -23.35 -5.45
N GLN A 32 7.59 -24.13 -4.44
CA GLN A 32 7.11 -25.50 -4.23
C GLN A 32 5.60 -25.59 -3.93
N LEU A 33 4.99 -24.49 -3.49
CA LEU A 33 3.56 -24.38 -3.19
C LEU A 33 2.76 -23.82 -4.39
N GLY A 34 3.42 -23.56 -5.52
CA GLY A 34 2.82 -22.98 -6.72
C GLY A 34 2.60 -21.46 -6.63
N SER A 35 3.18 -20.78 -5.64
CA SER A 35 3.09 -19.33 -5.52
C SER A 35 4.04 -18.66 -6.50
N SER A 36 3.52 -17.73 -7.30
CA SER A 36 4.31 -16.98 -8.27
C SER A 36 5.17 -15.91 -7.58
N TYR A 37 6.40 -15.75 -8.05
CA TYR A 37 7.31 -14.69 -7.63
C TYR A 37 8.23 -14.26 -8.77
N PHE A 38 8.62 -12.98 -8.77
CA PHE A 38 9.69 -12.50 -9.63
C PHE A 38 11.03 -12.70 -8.96
N LEU A 39 11.99 -13.24 -9.70
CA LEU A 39 13.40 -13.31 -9.33
C LEU A 39 14.17 -12.31 -10.20
N ILE A 40 14.75 -11.31 -9.53
CA ILE A 40 15.60 -10.28 -10.13
C ILE A 40 17.05 -10.64 -9.83
N GLU A 41 17.79 -11.14 -10.82
CA GLU A 41 19.21 -11.41 -10.68
C GLU A 41 19.97 -10.10 -10.53
N LEU A 42 20.80 -10.00 -9.49
CA LEU A 42 21.58 -8.79 -9.21
C LEU A 42 22.99 -8.90 -9.82
N PRO A 43 23.61 -7.77 -10.21
CA PRO A 43 24.94 -7.79 -10.83
C PRO A 43 26.00 -8.41 -9.91
N TRP A 44 26.76 -9.35 -10.47
CA TRP A 44 27.87 -10.00 -9.78
C TRP A 44 28.86 -8.97 -9.20
N THR A 45 29.30 -9.21 -7.97
CA THR A 45 30.38 -8.44 -7.36
C THR A 45 31.26 -9.36 -6.51
N ASP A 46 32.57 -9.21 -6.66
CA ASP A 46 33.56 -9.92 -5.83
C ASP A 46 33.54 -9.32 -4.41
N LYS A 47 32.59 -9.78 -3.58
CA LYS A 47 32.45 -9.36 -2.19
C LYS A 47 32.79 -10.51 -1.26
N LEU A 48 33.78 -10.27 -0.39
CA LEU A 48 34.21 -11.18 0.66
C LEU A 48 33.64 -10.72 1.99
N VAL A 49 32.87 -11.57 2.65
CA VAL A 49 32.46 -11.37 4.04
C VAL A 49 33.46 -12.10 4.92
N LYS A 50 34.19 -11.35 5.76
CA LYS A 50 35.17 -11.93 6.69
C LYS A 50 34.45 -12.27 7.99
N THR A 51 34.59 -13.51 8.45
CA THR A 51 34.04 -13.92 9.74
C THR A 51 35.14 -13.85 10.79
N SER A 52 34.83 -13.32 11.98
CA SER A 52 35.79 -13.20 13.09
C SER A 52 36.03 -14.51 13.82
N GLU A 53 35.05 -15.43 13.78
CA GLU A 53 35.06 -16.70 14.53
C GLU A 53 35.50 -17.91 13.69
N HIS A 54 35.43 -17.81 12.37
CA HIS A 54 35.92 -18.83 11.46
C HIS A 54 36.95 -18.18 10.57
N SER A 55 38.20 -18.66 10.59
CA SER A 55 39.28 -18.13 9.74
C SER A 55 38.97 -18.20 8.22
N SER A 56 37.80 -18.70 7.84
CA SER A 56 37.27 -18.74 6.49
C SER A 56 36.61 -17.42 6.08
N SER A 57 36.93 -16.99 4.86
CA SER A 57 36.20 -15.94 4.17
C SER A 57 35.03 -16.52 3.36
N LEU A 58 33.88 -15.82 3.35
CA LEU A 58 32.74 -16.19 2.52
C LEU A 58 32.74 -15.34 1.25
N SER A 59 32.86 -15.98 0.10
CA SER A 59 32.81 -15.34 -1.21
C SER A 59 31.42 -15.39 -1.79
N LEU A 60 30.87 -14.24 -2.17
CA LEU A 60 29.54 -14.15 -2.80
C LEU A 60 29.56 -14.81 -4.19
N ARG A 61 28.65 -15.77 -4.41
CA ARG A 61 28.54 -16.55 -5.65
C ARG A 61 27.29 -16.25 -6.47
N GLU A 62 26.22 -15.83 -5.84
CA GLU A 62 25.02 -15.39 -6.57
C GLU A 62 24.14 -14.63 -5.60
N HIS A 63 23.36 -13.71 -6.12
CA HIS A 63 22.34 -13.06 -5.34
C HIS A 63 21.21 -12.53 -6.20
N HIS A 64 20.03 -12.45 -5.61
CA HIS A 64 18.84 -12.00 -6.28
C HIS A 64 17.84 -11.41 -5.29
N ILE A 65 16.88 -10.68 -5.84
CA ILE A 65 15.68 -10.23 -5.13
C ILE A 65 14.53 -11.12 -5.55
N SER A 66 13.76 -11.59 -4.58
CA SER A 66 12.51 -12.30 -4.79
C SER A 66 11.33 -11.44 -4.34
N ILE A 67 10.35 -11.27 -5.21
CA ILE A 67 9.13 -10.48 -4.97
C ILE A 67 7.93 -11.39 -5.22
N TYR A 68 7.19 -11.77 -4.17
CA TYR A 68 6.03 -12.66 -4.28
C TYR A 68 4.76 -11.92 -4.70
N GLU A 69 3.88 -12.61 -5.42
CA GLU A 69 2.55 -12.12 -5.82
C GLU A 69 1.69 -11.68 -4.62
N ARG A 70 1.79 -12.44 -3.53
CA ARG A 70 1.03 -12.23 -2.31
C ARG A 70 1.97 -11.93 -1.15
N MET A 71 1.59 -10.96 -0.34
CA MET A 71 2.31 -10.61 0.88
C MET A 71 1.43 -10.75 2.12
N ASN A 72 2.11 -10.97 3.24
CA ASN A 72 1.56 -11.00 4.59
C ASN A 72 2.54 -10.31 5.53
N GLU A 73 2.27 -9.07 5.89
CA GLU A 73 3.13 -8.25 6.78
C GLU A 73 3.29 -8.86 8.17
N ALA A 74 2.37 -9.74 8.60
CA ALA A 74 2.48 -10.46 9.88
C ALA A 74 3.51 -11.61 9.82
N SER A 75 4.00 -11.99 8.64
CA SER A 75 5.02 -13.02 8.47
C SER A 75 6.28 -12.42 7.85
N ALA A 76 7.40 -12.49 8.57
CA ALA A 76 8.70 -12.02 8.08
C ALA A 76 9.01 -12.53 6.66
N GLN A 77 8.75 -13.82 6.42
CA GLN A 77 9.09 -14.54 5.19
C GLN A 77 8.22 -14.16 3.98
N LEU A 78 7.01 -13.65 4.23
CA LEU A 78 6.04 -13.28 3.20
C LEU A 78 5.85 -11.76 3.14
N ASN A 79 6.85 -10.98 3.57
CA ASN A 79 6.85 -9.55 3.37
C ASN A 79 6.98 -9.16 1.89
N GLN A 80 7.14 -7.86 1.61
CA GLN A 80 7.05 -7.34 0.26
C GLN A 80 8.12 -7.94 -0.68
N TYR A 81 9.35 -8.09 -0.22
CA TYR A 81 10.41 -8.74 -0.98
C TYR A 81 11.47 -9.32 -0.04
N HIS A 82 12.34 -10.17 -0.59
CA HIS A 82 13.51 -10.64 0.14
C HIS A 82 14.73 -10.76 -0.75
N TYR A 83 15.88 -10.55 -0.14
CA TYR A 83 17.19 -10.78 -0.72
C TYR A 83 17.62 -12.21 -0.43
N THR A 84 18.12 -12.89 -1.45
CA THR A 84 18.81 -14.17 -1.28
C THR A 84 20.22 -14.04 -1.82
N ALA A 85 21.21 -14.51 -1.06
CA ALA A 85 22.59 -14.61 -1.50
C ALA A 85 23.13 -16.01 -1.24
N ILE A 86 23.86 -16.58 -2.20
CA ILE A 86 24.65 -17.78 -2.00
C ILE A 86 26.12 -17.41 -1.90
N PHE A 87 26.77 -17.90 -0.85
CA PHE A 87 28.20 -17.77 -0.64
C PHE A 87 28.87 -19.13 -0.77
N ALA A 88 30.18 -19.14 -1.01
CA ALA A 88 31.04 -20.30 -0.83
C ALA A 88 32.20 -19.94 0.08
N ASP A 89 32.61 -20.86 0.95
CA ASP A 89 33.87 -20.73 1.69
C ASP A 89 35.07 -21.26 0.88
N GLU A 90 36.24 -21.29 1.51
CA GLU A 90 37.49 -21.79 0.93
C GLU A 90 37.46 -23.30 0.64
N SER A 91 36.52 -24.04 1.24
CA SER A 91 36.28 -25.46 0.99
C SER A 91 35.17 -25.69 -0.05
N GLU A 92 34.68 -24.63 -0.71
CA GLU A 92 33.54 -24.62 -1.62
C GLU A 92 32.21 -25.10 -0.98
N ILE A 93 32.11 -25.04 0.36
CA ILE A 93 30.85 -25.27 1.07
C ILE A 93 29.93 -24.08 0.81
N ARG A 94 28.69 -24.37 0.39
CA ARG A 94 27.72 -23.32 0.04
C ARG A 94 26.88 -22.91 1.23
N TYR A 95 26.67 -21.60 1.33
CA TYR A 95 25.83 -20.97 2.34
C TYR A 95 24.77 -20.13 1.67
N ARG A 96 23.53 -20.16 2.18
CA ARG A 96 22.40 -19.40 1.67
C ARG A 96 21.92 -18.42 2.73
N LEU A 97 21.98 -17.15 2.40
CA LEU A 97 21.46 -16.07 3.20
C LEU A 97 20.09 -15.65 2.68
N HIS A 98 19.13 -15.46 3.57
CA HIS A 98 17.87 -14.77 3.31
C HIS A 98 17.74 -13.53 4.20
N VAL A 99 17.38 -12.39 3.62
CA VAL A 99 17.06 -11.15 4.33
C VAL A 99 15.74 -10.61 3.81
N TYR A 100 14.77 -10.43 4.70
CA TYR A 100 13.41 -10.04 4.35
C TYR A 100 13.18 -8.56 4.56
N PHE A 101 12.40 -7.92 3.68
CA PHE A 101 12.14 -6.48 3.70
C PHE A 101 10.65 -6.17 3.63
N ASP A 102 10.20 -5.24 4.47
CA ASP A 102 8.82 -4.73 4.43
C ASP A 102 8.58 -3.72 3.30
N SER A 103 7.37 -3.14 3.27
CA SER A 103 7.01 -2.14 2.28
C SER A 103 7.73 -0.78 2.43
N SER A 104 8.44 -0.58 3.54
CA SER A 104 9.24 0.62 3.83
C SER A 104 10.74 0.36 3.74
N ASP A 105 11.16 -0.73 3.07
CA ASP A 105 12.57 -1.13 2.90
C ASP A 105 13.31 -1.44 4.21
N ARG A 106 12.57 -1.70 5.29
CA ARG A 106 13.17 -2.10 6.57
C ARG A 106 13.36 -3.60 6.60
N VAL A 107 14.50 -4.02 7.13
CA VAL A 107 14.77 -5.44 7.36
C VAL A 107 13.79 -5.95 8.44
N VAL A 108 13.06 -7.02 8.12
CA VAL A 108 12.11 -7.64 9.04
C VAL A 108 12.64 -8.98 9.51
N GLY A 109 12.82 -9.11 10.82
CA GLY A 109 13.41 -10.28 11.44
C GLY A 109 14.94 -10.34 11.30
N LYS A 110 15.53 -11.39 11.87
CA LYS A 110 16.98 -11.61 11.78
C LYS A 110 17.33 -12.25 10.43
N PRO A 111 18.43 -11.84 9.77
CA PRO A 111 18.97 -12.54 8.61
C PRO A 111 19.11 -14.04 8.87
N GLU A 112 18.65 -14.87 7.93
CA GLU A 112 18.68 -16.32 8.05
C GLU A 112 19.78 -16.88 7.18
N LEU A 113 20.81 -17.45 7.79
CA LEU A 113 21.89 -18.14 7.09
C LEU A 113 21.69 -19.65 7.20
N CYS A 114 21.78 -20.35 6.08
CA CYS A 114 21.74 -21.81 6.01
C CYS A 114 23.01 -22.34 5.36
N VAL A 115 23.47 -23.52 5.76
CA VAL A 115 24.56 -24.26 5.11
C VAL A 115 24.01 -25.43 4.32
N GLU A 116 24.58 -25.73 3.16
CA GLU A 116 24.23 -26.91 2.37
C GLU A 116 24.85 -28.17 2.98
N LYS A 117 24.00 -29.13 3.39
CA LYS A 117 24.41 -30.46 3.87
C LYS A 117 23.51 -31.52 3.30
N ASP A 118 24.10 -32.57 2.72
CA ASP A 118 23.38 -33.73 2.17
C ASP A 118 22.22 -33.35 1.23
N SER A 119 22.42 -32.33 0.38
CA SER A 119 21.40 -31.75 -0.53
C SER A 119 20.23 -31.02 0.16
N SER A 120 20.37 -30.70 1.44
CA SER A 120 19.41 -29.91 2.23
C SER A 120 20.04 -28.64 2.78
N TRP A 121 19.21 -27.67 3.17
CA TRP A 121 19.67 -26.40 3.75
C TRP A 121 19.36 -26.39 5.24
N GLU A 122 20.41 -26.40 6.06
CA GLU A 122 20.29 -26.35 7.52
C GLU A 122 20.60 -24.95 8.05
N LYS A 123 19.69 -24.38 8.85
CA LYS A 123 19.89 -23.06 9.47
C LYS A 123 21.08 -23.11 10.43
N ILE A 124 21.98 -22.14 10.29
CA ILE A 124 23.13 -21.93 11.17
C ILE A 124 23.08 -20.52 11.75
N SER A 125 23.68 -20.35 12.93
CA SER A 125 23.86 -19.04 13.54
C SER A 125 25.34 -18.68 13.45
N LEU A 126 25.65 -17.52 12.88
CA LEU A 126 26.97 -16.91 12.93
C LEU A 126 26.85 -15.57 13.68
N PRO A 127 26.94 -15.59 15.02
CA PRO A 127 26.75 -14.40 15.83
C PRO A 127 27.70 -13.27 15.39
N GLY A 128 27.17 -12.06 15.22
CA GLY A 128 27.92 -10.86 14.86
C GLY A 128 28.03 -10.58 13.36
N LEU A 129 27.54 -11.48 12.48
CA LEU A 129 27.47 -11.22 11.05
C LEU A 129 26.11 -10.70 10.57
N GLU A 130 25.09 -10.75 11.43
CA GLU A 130 23.72 -10.37 11.07
C GLU A 130 23.66 -8.95 10.50
N ASN A 131 24.34 -7.99 11.13
CA ASN A 131 24.37 -6.61 10.64
C ASN A 131 25.10 -6.50 9.30
N GLN A 132 26.22 -7.22 9.12
CA GLN A 132 26.94 -7.21 7.83
C GLN A 132 26.10 -7.80 6.71
N PHE A 133 25.31 -8.84 6.99
CA PHE A 133 24.38 -9.43 6.05
C PHE A 133 23.20 -8.51 5.73
N ALA A 134 22.65 -7.83 6.74
CA ALA A 134 21.59 -6.84 6.55
C ALA A 134 22.09 -5.65 5.70
N GLU A 135 23.26 -5.10 6.00
CA GLU A 135 23.85 -4.00 5.23
C GLU A 135 24.22 -4.41 3.81
N LEU A 136 24.77 -5.63 3.63
CA LEU A 136 24.98 -6.20 2.30
C LEU A 136 23.67 -6.26 1.51
N ALA A 137 22.59 -6.75 2.12
CA ALA A 137 21.30 -6.86 1.45
C ALA A 137 20.75 -5.47 1.10
N LYS A 138 20.83 -4.47 1.99
CA LYS A 138 20.42 -3.09 1.71
C LYS A 138 21.22 -2.48 0.56
N GLU A 139 22.55 -2.54 0.62
CA GLU A 139 23.45 -2.00 -0.42
C GLU A 139 23.09 -2.52 -1.81
N ARG A 140 22.65 -3.78 -1.90
CA ARG A 140 22.36 -4.46 -3.17
C ARG A 140 20.91 -4.34 -3.62
N CYS A 141 19.96 -4.34 -2.69
CA CYS A 141 18.54 -4.29 -3.04
C CYS A 141 18.01 -2.89 -3.26
N LEU A 142 18.37 -1.94 -2.38
CA LEU A 142 17.72 -0.62 -2.35
C LEU A 142 17.84 0.14 -3.68
N PRO A 143 18.98 0.15 -4.39
CA PRO A 143 19.06 0.83 -5.68
C PRO A 143 18.06 0.30 -6.71
N VAL A 144 17.86 -1.02 -6.77
CA VAL A 144 16.95 -1.67 -7.72
C VAL A 144 15.48 -1.46 -7.29
N ILE A 145 15.18 -1.64 -6.01
CA ILE A 145 13.83 -1.50 -5.47
C ILE A 145 13.35 -0.05 -5.51
N SER A 146 14.21 0.92 -5.17
CA SER A 146 13.88 2.35 -5.22
C SER A 146 13.49 2.77 -6.64
N VAL A 147 14.27 2.39 -7.65
CA VAL A 147 13.96 2.71 -9.05
C VAL A 147 12.63 2.09 -9.48
N ALA A 148 12.36 0.84 -9.10
CA ALA A 148 11.09 0.19 -9.41
C ALA A 148 9.89 0.89 -8.72
N ARG A 149 10.06 1.35 -7.48
CA ARG A 149 9.03 2.08 -6.74
C ARG A 149 8.79 3.48 -7.29
N ASP A 150 9.83 4.19 -7.70
CA ASP A 150 9.69 5.50 -8.35
C ASP A 150 8.89 5.36 -9.64
N LYS A 151 9.24 4.40 -10.50
CA LYS A 151 8.47 4.09 -11.72
C LYS A 151 7.03 3.68 -11.42
N LEU A 152 6.80 2.88 -10.38
CA LEU A 152 5.45 2.52 -9.93
C LEU A 152 4.65 3.77 -9.51
N LYS A 153 5.26 4.67 -8.72
CA LYS A 153 4.61 5.91 -8.28
C LYS A 153 4.23 6.79 -9.48
N ASP A 154 5.15 6.96 -10.41
CA ASP A 154 4.92 7.74 -11.64
C ASP A 154 3.81 7.10 -12.49
N ARG A 155 3.81 5.77 -12.62
CA ARG A 155 2.79 5.04 -13.36
C ARG A 155 1.40 5.16 -12.74
N VAL A 156 1.30 5.06 -11.41
CA VAL A 156 0.03 5.27 -10.68
C VAL A 156 -0.48 6.69 -10.88
N ALA A 157 0.40 7.70 -10.79
CA ALA A 157 0.04 9.09 -11.01
C ALA A 157 -0.43 9.35 -12.46
N GLU A 158 0.24 8.75 -13.44
CA GLU A 158 -0.15 8.83 -14.85
C GLU A 158 -1.54 8.20 -15.08
N LEU A 159 -1.76 6.99 -14.57
CA LEU A 159 -3.03 6.27 -14.72
C LEU A 159 -4.19 6.99 -14.00
N ASP A 160 -3.95 7.58 -12.83
CA ASP A 160 -4.98 8.37 -12.12
C ASP A 160 -5.35 9.65 -12.89
N ARG A 161 -4.36 10.33 -13.49
CA ARG A 161 -4.60 11.47 -14.39
C ARG A 161 -5.41 11.04 -15.61
N LEU A 162 -5.01 9.95 -16.28
CA LEU A 162 -5.72 9.42 -17.45
C LEU A 162 -7.16 9.02 -17.09
N TYR A 163 -7.35 8.34 -15.94
CA TYR A 163 -8.66 8.01 -15.43
C TYR A 163 -9.53 9.26 -15.28
N THR A 164 -9.01 10.31 -14.63
CA THR A 164 -9.74 11.57 -14.40
C THR A 164 -10.14 12.23 -15.72
N GLU A 165 -9.22 12.32 -16.69
CA GLU A 165 -9.49 12.93 -18.00
C GLU A 165 -10.55 12.16 -18.80
N GLN A 166 -10.43 10.83 -18.83
CA GLN A 166 -11.37 9.95 -19.53
C GLN A 166 -12.75 9.95 -18.87
N GLU A 167 -12.79 10.01 -17.54
CA GLU A 167 -14.03 10.12 -16.78
C GLU A 167 -14.77 11.41 -17.15
N MET A 168 -14.07 12.54 -17.15
CA MET A 168 -14.63 13.83 -17.54
C MET A 168 -15.14 13.81 -18.99
N ALA A 169 -14.42 13.14 -19.90
CA ALA A 169 -14.86 12.97 -21.28
C ALA A 169 -16.14 12.13 -21.38
N ALA A 170 -16.21 11.00 -20.66
CA ALA A 170 -17.40 10.16 -20.62
C ALA A 170 -18.61 10.89 -20.01
N ALA A 171 -18.39 11.67 -18.94
CA ALA A 171 -19.43 12.46 -18.29
C ALA A 171 -20.07 13.50 -19.25
N LYS A 172 -19.29 14.11 -20.15
CA LYS A 172 -19.81 15.03 -21.17
C LYS A 172 -20.75 14.34 -22.17
N LEU A 173 -20.47 13.07 -22.51
CA LEU A 173 -21.27 12.28 -23.44
C LEU A 173 -22.56 11.75 -22.80
N HIS A 174 -22.59 11.55 -21.48
CA HIS A 174 -23.74 10.97 -20.77
C HIS A 174 -25.07 11.67 -21.07
N SER A 175 -25.06 13.01 -21.16
CA SER A 175 -26.27 13.84 -21.35
C SER A 175 -26.85 13.76 -22.77
N GLN A 176 -26.13 13.18 -23.73
CA GLN A 176 -26.46 13.22 -25.15
C GLN A 176 -26.99 11.87 -25.63
N LEU A 177 -28.32 11.72 -25.72
CA LEU A 177 -28.96 10.46 -26.15
C LEU A 177 -28.44 9.97 -27.52
N ALA A 178 -28.16 10.90 -28.45
CA ALA A 178 -27.62 10.59 -29.77
C ALA A 178 -26.21 9.97 -29.73
N LYS A 179 -25.44 10.19 -28.65
CA LYS A 179 -24.06 9.71 -28.50
C LYS A 179 -23.94 8.51 -27.58
N ARG A 180 -25.00 7.70 -27.50
CA ARG A 180 -25.04 6.56 -26.59
C ARG A 180 -23.97 5.50 -26.88
N SER A 181 -23.67 5.27 -28.17
CA SER A 181 -22.59 4.39 -28.60
C SER A 181 -21.22 4.93 -28.17
N GLU A 182 -20.94 6.20 -28.50
CA GLU A 182 -19.69 6.89 -28.10
C GLU A 182 -19.51 6.89 -26.58
N TYR A 183 -20.59 7.04 -25.81
CA TYR A 183 -20.54 6.94 -24.35
C TYR A 183 -20.13 5.53 -23.88
N GLY A 184 -20.66 4.48 -24.52
CA GLY A 184 -20.27 3.10 -24.23
C GLY A 184 -18.79 2.84 -24.51
N GLU A 185 -18.27 3.38 -25.61
CA GLU A 185 -16.85 3.31 -25.98
C GLU A 185 -15.97 4.08 -24.98
N ALA A 186 -16.36 5.29 -24.60
CA ALA A 186 -15.65 6.09 -23.60
C ALA A 186 -15.59 5.36 -22.24
N LEU A 187 -16.68 4.69 -21.83
CA LEU A 187 -16.68 3.87 -20.62
C LEU A 187 -15.76 2.65 -20.71
N ALA A 188 -15.62 2.03 -21.89
CA ALA A 188 -14.68 0.92 -22.09
C ALA A 188 -13.21 1.36 -21.98
N VAL A 189 -12.91 2.60 -22.38
CA VAL A 189 -11.59 3.20 -22.15
C VAL A 189 -11.34 3.42 -20.65
N VAL A 190 -12.31 4.00 -19.92
CA VAL A 190 -12.24 4.17 -18.46
C VAL A 190 -12.07 2.82 -17.74
N GLU A 191 -12.83 1.80 -18.15
CA GLU A 191 -12.74 0.45 -17.59
C GLU A 191 -11.33 -0.13 -17.75
N ARG A 192 -10.71 0.03 -18.93
CA ARG A 192 -9.34 -0.44 -19.18
C ARG A 192 -8.34 0.24 -18.25
N THR A 193 -8.37 1.58 -18.15
CA THR A 193 -7.49 2.32 -17.26
C THR A 193 -7.70 1.94 -15.78
N LEU A 194 -8.94 1.69 -15.35
CA LEU A 194 -9.21 1.18 -14.00
C LEU A 194 -8.65 -0.22 -13.77
N LYS A 195 -8.73 -1.13 -14.76
CA LYS A 195 -8.16 -2.49 -14.67
C LYS A 195 -6.63 -2.46 -14.55
N ASP A 196 -5.99 -1.48 -15.19
CA ASP A 196 -4.54 -1.28 -15.09
C ASP A 196 -4.15 -0.65 -13.74
N LEU A 197 -4.97 0.26 -13.20
CA LEU A 197 -4.70 0.99 -11.96
C LEU A 197 -4.95 0.16 -10.69
N ILE A 198 -6.02 -0.64 -10.65
CA ILE A 198 -6.42 -1.41 -9.46
C ILE A 198 -5.31 -2.33 -8.90
N PRO A 199 -4.53 -3.08 -9.70
CA PRO A 199 -3.44 -3.92 -9.20
C PRO A 199 -2.28 -3.14 -8.57
N LEU A 200 -2.13 -1.87 -8.91
CA LEU A 200 -1.01 -1.01 -8.51
C LEU A 200 -1.32 -0.14 -7.29
N ASP A 201 -2.60 0.05 -6.98
CA ASP A 201 -3.05 0.83 -5.83
C ASP A 201 -3.30 -0.06 -4.60
N LYS A 202 -2.78 0.36 -3.43
CA LYS A 202 -3.06 -0.32 -2.15
C LYS A 202 -4.50 -0.04 -1.68
N SER A 203 -5.10 1.05 -2.13
CA SER A 203 -6.47 1.42 -1.74
C SER A 203 -7.53 0.63 -2.51
N ASN A 204 -8.69 0.41 -1.90
CA ASN A 204 -9.84 -0.22 -2.58
C ASN A 204 -10.70 0.80 -3.37
N LYS A 205 -10.26 2.06 -3.49
CA LYS A 205 -10.99 3.18 -4.12
C LYS A 205 -11.55 2.80 -5.50
N TYR A 206 -10.71 2.27 -6.38
CA TYR A 206 -11.06 2.04 -7.78
C TYR A 206 -11.94 0.80 -8.02
N GLN A 207 -11.96 -0.15 -7.07
CA GLN A 207 -12.74 -1.38 -7.24
C GLN A 207 -14.25 -1.11 -7.23
N GLY A 208 -14.72 -0.26 -6.32
CA GLY A 208 -16.13 0.14 -6.27
C GLY A 208 -16.55 0.88 -7.53
N ILE A 209 -15.70 1.80 -8.00
CA ILE A 209 -15.90 2.57 -9.23
C ILE A 209 -16.01 1.64 -10.45
N LEU A 210 -15.09 0.68 -10.59
CA LEU A 210 -15.11 -0.29 -11.69
C LEU A 210 -16.42 -1.08 -11.72
N LYS A 211 -16.92 -1.53 -10.56
CA LYS A 211 -18.22 -2.24 -10.48
C LYS A 211 -19.38 -1.38 -11.01
N ILE A 212 -19.40 -0.09 -10.65
CA ILE A 212 -20.43 0.84 -11.16
C ILE A 212 -20.28 1.04 -12.67
N ILE A 213 -19.05 1.26 -13.17
CA ILE A 213 -18.77 1.45 -14.61
C ILE A 213 -19.23 0.23 -15.43
N ASN A 214 -18.87 -0.98 -15.01
CA ASN A 214 -19.30 -2.23 -15.65
C ASN A 214 -20.83 -2.32 -15.69
N LYS A 215 -21.49 -1.93 -14.61
CA LYS A 215 -22.95 -1.92 -14.52
C LYS A 215 -23.57 -0.92 -15.50
N ILE A 216 -22.99 0.27 -15.62
CA ILE A 216 -23.42 1.30 -16.59
C ILE A 216 -23.26 0.79 -18.02
N GLN A 217 -22.12 0.19 -18.36
CA GLN A 217 -21.87 -0.37 -19.71
C GLN A 217 -22.90 -1.43 -20.08
N VAL A 218 -23.20 -2.36 -19.18
CA VAL A 218 -24.24 -3.38 -19.41
C VAL A 218 -25.58 -2.71 -19.70
N THR A 219 -25.95 -1.68 -18.93
CA THR A 219 -27.21 -0.97 -19.15
C THR A 219 -27.21 -0.17 -20.46
N VAL A 220 -26.10 0.44 -20.85
CA VAL A 220 -25.94 1.11 -22.17
C VAL A 220 -26.17 0.11 -23.31
N ALA A 221 -25.56 -1.08 -23.25
CA ALA A 221 -25.73 -2.12 -24.25
C ALA A 221 -27.18 -2.66 -24.31
N GLU A 222 -27.83 -2.83 -23.16
CA GLU A 222 -29.25 -3.20 -23.07
C GLU A 222 -30.19 -2.14 -23.70
N GLU A 223 -29.84 -0.85 -23.61
CA GLU A 223 -30.62 0.23 -24.23
C GLU A 223 -30.43 0.28 -25.76
N LEU A 224 -29.18 0.15 -26.22
CA LEU A 224 -28.85 0.14 -27.64
C LEU A 224 -29.54 -1.01 -28.38
N SER A 225 -29.51 -2.22 -27.82
CA SER A 225 -30.17 -3.41 -28.40
C SER A 225 -31.70 -3.28 -28.51
N LYS A 226 -32.35 -2.61 -27.55
CA LYS A 226 -33.80 -2.32 -27.60
C LYS A 226 -34.14 -1.33 -28.70
N ALA A 227 -33.33 -0.30 -28.90
CA ALA A 227 -33.53 0.70 -29.95
C ALA A 227 -33.47 0.07 -31.35
N THR A 228 -32.56 -0.87 -31.58
CA THR A 228 -32.44 -1.59 -32.87
C THR A 228 -33.67 -2.47 -33.16
N THR A 229 -34.25 -3.11 -32.15
CA THR A 229 -35.38 -4.04 -32.32
C THR A 229 -36.72 -3.28 -32.53
N SER A 230 -36.84 -2.06 -32.01
CA SER A 230 -38.04 -1.24 -32.15
C SER A 230 -38.21 -0.60 -33.54
N ASN A 231 -37.17 -0.63 -34.38
CA ASN A 231 -37.16 0.02 -35.70
C ASN A 231 -37.29 -0.96 -36.88
N LEU A 232 -37.61 -2.24 -36.66
CA LEU A 232 -38.06 -3.10 -37.76
C LEU A 232 -39.52 -2.75 -38.09
N PRO A 233 -39.83 -2.28 -39.32
CA PRO A 233 -41.20 -2.06 -39.71
C PRO A 233 -41.93 -3.40 -39.71
N SER A 234 -42.96 -3.49 -38.89
CA SER A 234 -43.98 -4.53 -38.99
C SER A 234 -44.62 -4.42 -40.38
N SER A 235 -44.11 -5.19 -41.34
CA SER A 235 -44.74 -5.36 -42.66
C SER A 235 -46.13 -5.98 -42.46
N SER A 236 -47.14 -5.12 -42.37
CA SER A 236 -48.54 -5.49 -42.53
C SER A 236 -48.77 -5.77 -44.01
N VAL A 237 -48.78 -7.05 -44.37
CA VAL A 237 -49.25 -7.52 -45.68
C VAL A 237 -50.79 -7.48 -45.66
N VAL A 238 -51.35 -6.49 -46.36
CA VAL A 238 -52.70 -6.43 -46.95
C VAL A 238 -52.42 -5.65 -48.25
N GLU A 239 -52.68 -6.09 -49.48
CA GLU A 239 -53.92 -6.58 -50.08
C GLU A 239 -53.56 -6.95 -51.55
N SER A 240 -54.09 -8.05 -52.08
CA SER A 240 -54.22 -8.21 -53.55
C SER A 240 -55.64 -8.68 -53.85
N THR A 241 -56.41 -7.74 -54.38
CA THR A 241 -57.70 -7.90 -55.04
C THR A 241 -57.46 -8.28 -56.51
N GLU A 242 -58.11 -9.33 -57.04
CA GLU A 242 -58.87 -9.22 -58.29
C GLU A 242 -59.82 -10.41 -58.50
N ALA A 243 -60.91 -10.12 -59.20
CA ALA A 243 -62.20 -10.80 -59.16
C ALA A 243 -62.42 -11.79 -60.32
N ALA A 244 -63.36 -12.73 -60.15
CA ALA A 244 -64.32 -13.14 -61.19
C ALA A 244 -65.54 -13.87 -60.57
N PRO A 245 -66.77 -13.70 -61.11
CA PRO A 245 -68.00 -14.19 -60.49
C PRO A 245 -68.57 -15.42 -61.21
N THR A 246 -69.08 -16.41 -60.45
CA THR A 246 -70.08 -17.35 -60.98
C THR A 246 -71.03 -17.82 -59.87
N ALA A 247 -72.31 -17.74 -60.17
CA ALA A 247 -73.46 -18.05 -59.33
C ALA A 247 -73.56 -19.54 -58.94
N ALA A 248 -74.05 -19.81 -57.72
CA ALA A 248 -75.22 -20.66 -57.46
C ALA A 248 -75.36 -20.94 -55.94
N MET A 249 -76.56 -20.64 -55.40
CA MET A 249 -77.18 -21.26 -54.22
C MET A 249 -77.28 -22.79 -54.38
N PRO A 250 -77.46 -23.64 -53.32
CA PRO A 250 -78.42 -23.53 -52.20
C PRO A 250 -77.80 -23.79 -50.79
N GLU A 251 -78.28 -23.12 -49.74
CA GLU A 251 -79.30 -23.58 -48.79
C GLU A 251 -78.95 -24.82 -47.94
N ALA A 252 -78.90 -24.55 -46.61
CA ALA A 252 -79.52 -25.31 -45.52
C ALA A 252 -78.64 -26.14 -44.56
N VAL A 253 -79.05 -26.01 -43.28
CA VAL A 253 -79.00 -26.97 -42.15
C VAL A 253 -77.82 -26.84 -41.16
N ASP A 254 -78.10 -26.09 -40.10
CA ASP A 254 -78.14 -26.52 -38.68
C ASP A 254 -77.01 -27.37 -38.07
N SER A 255 -76.49 -26.87 -36.94
CA SER A 255 -76.42 -27.55 -35.62
C SER A 255 -75.12 -27.29 -34.86
N ASN A 256 -75.17 -26.25 -34.03
CA ASN A 256 -74.97 -26.29 -32.58
C ASN A 256 -74.37 -27.59 -31.97
N VAL A 257 -73.13 -27.55 -31.49
CA VAL A 257 -72.71 -28.27 -30.26
C VAL A 257 -71.72 -27.39 -29.48
N SER A 258 -72.19 -26.92 -28.34
CA SER A 258 -71.43 -26.43 -27.20
C SER A 258 -70.70 -27.60 -26.54
N GLU A 259 -69.41 -27.45 -26.19
CA GLU A 259 -68.93 -27.82 -24.83
C GLU A 259 -67.46 -27.41 -24.55
N THR A 260 -67.34 -26.50 -23.58
CA THR A 260 -66.46 -26.54 -22.39
C THR A 260 -64.92 -26.56 -22.51
N SER A 261 -64.37 -25.40 -22.11
CA SER A 261 -63.59 -25.23 -20.86
C SER A 261 -62.06 -25.37 -20.88
N THR A 262 -61.43 -24.31 -20.31
CA THR A 262 -60.08 -24.24 -19.71
C THR A 262 -58.90 -24.43 -20.67
N VAL A 263 -57.90 -23.54 -20.78
CA VAL A 263 -57.02 -23.02 -19.73
C VAL A 263 -56.45 -21.68 -20.20
N SER A 264 -56.90 -20.60 -19.57
CA SER A 264 -56.20 -19.32 -19.56
C SER A 264 -55.29 -19.28 -18.32
N LYS A 265 -53.96 -19.28 -18.51
CA LYS A 265 -52.94 -18.65 -17.64
C LYS A 265 -51.51 -19.10 -18.01
N ALA A 266 -50.85 -18.30 -18.86
CA ALA A 266 -49.38 -18.27 -18.91
C ALA A 266 -48.88 -16.88 -19.37
N LYS A 267 -49.26 -15.82 -18.65
CA LYS A 267 -48.61 -14.50 -18.74
C LYS A 267 -48.35 -13.96 -17.34
N LYS A 268 -47.39 -14.55 -16.62
CA LYS A 268 -46.84 -13.98 -15.36
C LYS A 268 -45.36 -14.30 -15.22
N LYS A 269 -44.48 -13.56 -15.91
CA LYS A 269 -43.04 -13.47 -15.54
C LYS A 269 -42.37 -12.11 -15.83
N ARG A 270 -43.11 -11.03 -16.12
CA ARG A 270 -42.52 -9.72 -16.47
C ARG A 270 -42.55 -8.63 -15.38
N HIS A 271 -43.06 -8.90 -14.18
CA HIS A 271 -43.26 -7.86 -13.15
C HIS A 271 -42.11 -7.66 -12.14
N LYS A 272 -41.08 -8.53 -12.08
CA LYS A 272 -40.02 -8.41 -11.06
C LYS A 272 -38.96 -7.33 -11.36
N SER A 273 -38.70 -6.98 -12.62
CA SER A 273 -37.64 -6.00 -12.95
C SER A 273 -37.99 -4.56 -12.56
N LYS A 274 -39.27 -4.19 -12.63
CA LYS A 274 -39.72 -2.82 -12.32
C LYS A 274 -39.56 -2.46 -10.83
N GLY A 275 -39.61 -3.46 -9.94
CA GLY A 275 -39.39 -3.26 -8.50
C GLY A 275 -37.93 -2.99 -8.14
N MET A 276 -36.98 -3.62 -8.82
CA MET A 276 -35.55 -3.49 -8.49
C MET A 276 -34.99 -2.10 -8.84
N ALA A 277 -35.36 -1.54 -10.00
CA ALA A 277 -34.93 -0.20 -10.37
C ALA A 277 -35.51 0.89 -9.44
N ALA A 278 -36.77 0.72 -9.02
CA ALA A 278 -37.41 1.62 -8.05
C ALA A 278 -36.76 1.53 -6.66
N GLU A 279 -36.40 0.31 -6.22
CA GLU A 279 -35.70 0.12 -4.95
C GLU A 279 -34.31 0.75 -4.96
N LEU A 280 -33.53 0.56 -6.02
CA LEU A 280 -32.22 1.19 -6.15
C LEU A 280 -32.35 2.73 -6.13
N ASN A 281 -33.31 3.29 -6.87
CA ASN A 281 -33.54 4.73 -6.84
C ASN A 281 -33.86 5.23 -5.43
N ARG A 282 -34.75 4.53 -4.71
CA ARG A 282 -35.09 4.85 -3.32
C ARG A 282 -33.85 4.82 -2.41
N GLN A 283 -33.00 3.80 -2.54
CA GLN A 283 -31.77 3.67 -1.76
C GLN A 283 -30.79 4.81 -2.05
N VAL A 284 -30.60 5.17 -3.32
CA VAL A 284 -29.73 6.27 -3.72
C VAL A 284 -30.28 7.63 -3.25
N ASP A 285 -31.60 7.84 -3.30
CA ASP A 285 -32.24 9.07 -2.80
C ASP A 285 -32.13 9.21 -1.27
N GLN A 286 -32.26 8.10 -0.54
CA GLN A 286 -32.03 8.05 0.91
C GLN A 286 -30.58 8.37 1.26
N LEU A 287 -29.64 7.75 0.54
CA LEU A 287 -28.21 8.00 0.70
C LEU A 287 -27.86 9.46 0.40
N ASN A 288 -28.41 10.04 -0.67
CA ASN A 288 -28.22 11.44 -1.03
C ASN A 288 -28.75 12.38 0.06
N SER A 289 -29.90 12.06 0.64
CA SER A 289 -30.48 12.82 1.74
C SER A 289 -29.62 12.73 3.00
N ALA A 290 -29.07 11.55 3.31
CA ALA A 290 -28.13 11.36 4.42
C ALA A 290 -26.85 12.17 4.22
N TYR A 291 -26.24 12.08 3.03
CA TYR A 291 -25.07 12.87 2.64
C TYR A 291 -25.34 14.37 2.77
N LYS A 292 -26.45 14.89 2.24
CA LYS A 292 -26.78 16.32 2.30
C LYS A 292 -26.83 16.84 3.73
N ARG A 293 -27.43 16.08 4.66
CA ARG A 293 -27.46 16.46 6.09
C ARG A 293 -26.04 16.60 6.66
N LEU A 294 -25.17 15.64 6.35
CA LEU A 294 -23.77 15.64 6.80
C LEU A 294 -22.93 16.74 6.16
N ALA A 295 -23.15 17.03 4.87
CA ALA A 295 -22.47 18.10 4.15
C ALA A 295 -22.86 19.49 4.66
N THR A 296 -24.12 19.65 5.12
CA THR A 296 -24.59 20.90 5.74
C THR A 296 -24.23 21.04 7.22
N ALA A 297 -23.73 19.97 7.85
CA ALA A 297 -23.28 20.05 9.23
C ALA A 297 -22.12 21.05 9.33
N GLY A 298 -22.18 21.92 10.33
CA GLY A 298 -21.24 23.03 10.50
C GLY A 298 -19.76 22.61 10.61
N PRO A 299 -18.84 23.57 10.77
CA PRO A 299 -17.41 23.28 10.85
C PRO A 299 -17.04 22.43 12.07
N LYS A 300 -17.84 22.47 13.14
CA LYS A 300 -17.63 21.67 14.35
C LYS A 300 -18.10 20.23 14.13
N ILE A 301 -17.15 19.31 14.05
CA ILE A 301 -17.40 17.87 13.88
C ILE A 301 -17.78 17.26 15.23
N THR A 302 -18.94 16.62 15.33
CA THR A 302 -19.34 15.86 16.52
C THR A 302 -19.03 14.38 16.35
N ALA A 303 -19.03 13.61 17.46
CA ALA A 303 -18.88 12.15 17.40
C ALA A 303 -20.01 11.50 16.57
N ARG A 304 -21.23 12.06 16.66
CA ARG A 304 -22.38 11.62 15.88
C ARG A 304 -22.19 11.84 14.38
N ASP A 305 -21.58 12.95 13.97
CA ASP A 305 -21.31 13.20 12.54
C ASP A 305 -20.35 12.16 11.96
N ILE A 306 -19.39 11.69 12.76
CA ILE A 306 -18.44 10.65 12.36
C ILE A 306 -19.17 9.30 12.18
N GLU A 307 -20.02 8.94 13.14
CA GLU A 307 -20.82 7.71 13.09
C GLU A 307 -21.79 7.72 11.90
N ASP A 308 -22.50 8.84 11.69
CA ASP A 308 -23.43 9.01 10.58
C ASP A 308 -22.68 8.99 9.23
N LEU A 309 -21.46 9.53 9.16
CA LEU A 309 -20.62 9.47 7.95
C LEU A 309 -20.15 8.06 7.63
N LEU A 310 -19.67 7.31 8.64
CA LEU A 310 -19.28 5.91 8.48
C LEU A 310 -20.46 5.05 8.03
N LYS A 311 -21.64 5.26 8.66
CA LYS A 311 -22.87 4.59 8.24
C LYS A 311 -23.24 4.92 6.80
N CYS A 312 -23.14 6.19 6.39
CA CYS A 312 -23.39 6.63 5.02
C CYS A 312 -22.42 5.94 4.03
N TYR A 313 -21.14 5.84 4.39
CA TYR A 313 -20.12 5.15 3.58
C TYR A 313 -20.39 3.64 3.47
N ASP A 314 -20.76 2.98 4.56
CA ASP A 314 -21.10 1.56 4.59
C ASP A 314 -22.35 1.27 3.76
N GLU A 315 -23.40 2.09 3.88
CA GLU A 315 -24.61 1.99 3.06
C GLU A 315 -24.28 2.15 1.56
N CYS A 316 -23.45 3.13 1.21
CA CYS A 316 -22.99 3.31 -0.17
C CYS A 316 -22.25 2.07 -0.69
N THR A 317 -21.32 1.53 0.11
CA THR A 317 -20.55 0.33 -0.23
C THR A 317 -21.45 -0.88 -0.41
N LEU A 318 -22.42 -1.10 0.48
CA LEU A 318 -23.39 -2.20 0.38
C LEU A 318 -24.25 -2.08 -0.88
N ILE A 319 -24.70 -0.88 -1.23
CA ILE A 319 -25.45 -0.66 -2.48
C ILE A 319 -24.60 -1.07 -3.68
N ILE A 320 -23.34 -0.62 -3.75
CA ILE A 320 -22.40 -0.95 -4.83
C ILE A 320 -22.17 -2.46 -4.94
N LEU A 321 -21.91 -3.14 -3.81
CA LEU A 321 -21.73 -4.60 -3.79
C LEU A 321 -22.99 -5.33 -4.27
N SER A 322 -24.17 -4.81 -3.94
CA SER A 322 -25.44 -5.40 -4.36
C SER A 322 -25.74 -5.25 -5.86
N LEU A 323 -24.95 -4.48 -6.62
CA LEU A 323 -25.18 -4.30 -8.07
C LEU A 323 -24.86 -5.55 -8.89
N GLU A 324 -24.06 -6.46 -8.34
CA GLU A 324 -23.66 -7.71 -9.01
C GLU A 324 -24.88 -8.55 -9.39
N GLY A 325 -24.94 -9.01 -10.64
CA GLY A 325 -26.03 -9.85 -11.15
C GLY A 325 -27.38 -9.13 -11.38
N LYS A 326 -27.52 -7.84 -11.05
CA LYS A 326 -28.75 -7.07 -11.33
C LYS A 326 -28.77 -6.58 -12.77
N SER A 327 -29.94 -6.50 -13.41
CA SER A 327 -30.13 -5.99 -14.79
C SER A 327 -31.31 -5.00 -14.87
N GLY A 328 -31.41 -4.24 -15.97
CA GLY A 328 -32.49 -3.27 -16.18
C GLY A 328 -32.48 -2.08 -15.20
N LEU A 329 -31.30 -1.66 -14.75
CA LEU A 329 -31.12 -0.49 -13.89
C LEU A 329 -31.21 0.81 -14.70
N ASN A 330 -31.31 1.96 -14.01
CA ASN A 330 -31.33 3.28 -14.65
C ASN A 330 -29.92 3.89 -14.61
N ILE A 331 -29.38 4.32 -15.76
CA ILE A 331 -28.03 4.91 -15.86
C ILE A 331 -27.91 6.21 -15.07
N SER A 332 -28.93 7.07 -15.06
CA SER A 332 -28.89 8.30 -14.29
C SER A 332 -28.72 8.00 -12.80
N VAL A 333 -29.40 6.96 -12.30
CA VAL A 333 -29.26 6.52 -10.90
C VAL A 333 -27.87 5.96 -10.62
N LEU A 334 -27.29 5.19 -11.55
CA LEU A 334 -25.92 4.68 -11.41
C LEU A 334 -24.87 5.79 -11.40
N ASN A 335 -25.02 6.80 -12.27
CA ASN A 335 -24.16 7.97 -12.29
C ASN A 335 -24.32 8.83 -11.02
N ASN A 336 -25.53 8.95 -10.51
CA ASN A 336 -25.78 9.61 -9.22
C ASN A 336 -25.09 8.85 -8.07
N LEU A 337 -25.18 7.51 -8.04
CA LEU A 337 -24.50 6.69 -7.04
C LEU A 337 -22.97 6.86 -7.11
N LYS A 338 -22.38 6.84 -8.31
CA LYS A 338 -20.95 7.10 -8.50
C LYS A 338 -20.55 8.48 -7.96
N THR A 339 -21.31 9.52 -8.30
CA THR A 339 -21.08 10.89 -7.83
C THR A 339 -21.21 10.99 -6.31
N LEU A 340 -22.15 10.25 -5.71
CA LEU A 340 -22.34 10.19 -4.27
C LEU A 340 -21.17 9.52 -3.56
N GLU A 341 -20.67 8.39 -4.07
CA GLU A 341 -19.49 7.71 -3.53
C GLU A 341 -18.32 8.67 -3.43
N GLU A 342 -18.02 9.39 -4.52
CA GLU A 342 -16.93 10.36 -4.55
C GLU A 342 -17.13 11.48 -3.54
N LYS A 343 -18.36 12.01 -3.44
CA LYS A 343 -18.71 13.07 -2.48
C LYS A 343 -18.59 12.62 -1.04
N ILE A 344 -19.07 11.41 -0.71
CA ILE A 344 -18.97 10.84 0.64
C ILE A 344 -17.50 10.64 1.00
N ARG A 345 -16.69 10.13 0.06
CA ARG A 345 -15.25 9.92 0.25
C ARG A 345 -14.50 11.23 0.47
N LYS A 346 -14.72 12.26 -0.36
CA LYS A 346 -14.14 13.60 -0.18
C LYS A 346 -14.53 14.22 1.17
N LEU A 347 -15.79 14.09 1.56
CA LEU A 347 -16.24 14.55 2.89
C LEU A 347 -15.52 13.80 4.02
N GLY A 348 -15.34 12.48 3.89
CA GLY A 348 -14.53 11.66 4.81
C GLY A 348 -13.10 12.15 4.95
N GLU A 349 -12.42 12.38 3.83
CA GLU A 349 -11.05 12.90 3.77
C GLU A 349 -10.94 14.31 4.38
N GLU A 350 -11.86 15.22 4.06
CA GLU A 350 -11.89 16.57 4.62
C GLU A 350 -12.12 16.58 6.14
N ARG A 351 -13.04 15.73 6.62
CA ARG A 351 -13.33 15.59 8.06
C ARG A 351 -12.15 14.96 8.79
N LEU A 352 -11.52 13.94 8.22
CA LEU A 352 -10.28 13.36 8.74
C LEU A 352 -9.18 14.43 8.84
N LYS A 353 -8.93 15.17 7.75
CA LYS A 353 -7.97 16.29 7.73
C LYS A 353 -8.26 17.30 8.84
N THR A 354 -9.51 17.71 8.99
CA THR A 354 -9.93 18.66 10.03
C THR A 354 -9.68 18.13 11.44
N LEU A 355 -10.00 16.86 11.72
CA LEU A 355 -9.76 16.24 13.02
C LEU A 355 -8.26 16.16 13.33
N LEU A 356 -7.44 15.83 12.34
CA LEU A 356 -5.99 15.78 12.47
C LEU A 356 -5.38 17.16 12.75
N LEU A 357 -5.82 18.20 12.04
CA LEU A 357 -5.35 19.57 12.23
C LEU A 357 -5.78 20.20 13.58
N THR A 358 -6.85 19.66 14.17
CA THR A 358 -7.41 20.09 15.47
C THR A 358 -7.04 19.14 16.62
N ASP A 359 -6.05 18.26 16.43
CA ASP A 359 -5.50 17.36 17.45
C ASP A 359 -6.50 16.36 18.04
N ARG A 360 -7.58 16.04 17.30
CA ARG A 360 -8.63 15.09 17.68
C ARG A 360 -8.35 13.69 17.14
N PHE A 361 -7.23 13.13 17.56
CA PHE A 361 -6.69 11.87 17.05
C PHE A 361 -7.57 10.64 17.36
N ALA A 362 -8.23 10.61 18.53
CA ALA A 362 -9.10 9.50 18.91
C ALA A 362 -10.31 9.39 17.97
N GLU A 363 -10.87 10.52 17.56
CA GLU A 363 -11.94 10.58 16.56
C GLU A 363 -11.43 10.29 15.15
N ALA A 364 -10.27 10.84 14.77
CA ALA A 364 -9.62 10.56 13.48
C ALA A 364 -9.35 9.06 13.29
N GLN A 365 -8.99 8.34 14.35
CA GLN A 365 -8.75 6.90 14.33
C GLN A 365 -9.99 6.09 13.91
N LYS A 366 -11.20 6.61 14.17
CA LYS A 366 -12.47 5.95 13.76
C LYS A 366 -12.69 6.01 12.25
N LEU A 367 -12.12 7.00 11.56
CA LEU A 367 -12.26 7.23 10.12
C LEU A 367 -11.35 6.33 9.26
N LYS A 368 -11.21 5.05 9.65
CA LYS A 368 -10.34 4.07 9.00
C LYS A 368 -10.48 3.96 7.47
N PRO A 369 -11.69 3.99 6.89
CA PRO A 369 -11.85 3.88 5.44
C PRO A 369 -11.12 4.96 4.64
N PHE A 370 -10.80 6.10 5.25
CA PHE A 370 -10.22 7.27 4.60
C PHE A 370 -8.72 7.45 4.88
N HIS A 371 -8.11 6.60 5.73
CA HIS A 371 -6.72 6.77 6.17
C HIS A 371 -5.71 6.65 5.03
N LEU A 372 -5.95 5.76 4.07
CA LEU A 372 -5.03 5.54 2.94
C LEU A 372 -5.24 6.54 1.80
N THR A 373 -6.44 7.12 1.68
CA THR A 373 -6.83 7.96 0.54
C THR A 373 -6.55 9.45 0.74
N ILE A 374 -6.32 9.89 1.98
CA ILE A 374 -5.99 11.28 2.27
C ILE A 374 -4.63 11.68 1.68
N ASP A 375 -4.57 12.91 1.17
CA ASP A 375 -3.33 13.58 0.80
C ASP A 375 -2.52 13.92 2.05
N LYS A 376 -1.35 13.29 2.16
CA LYS A 376 -0.51 13.32 3.36
C LYS A 376 0.46 14.50 3.35
N GLU A 377 0.87 14.97 2.18
CA GLU A 377 1.96 15.96 2.05
C GLU A 377 1.66 17.27 2.80
N PRO A 378 0.46 17.88 2.67
CA PRO A 378 0.11 19.07 3.46
C PRO A 378 0.09 18.81 4.98
N LEU A 379 -0.29 17.60 5.40
CA LEU A 379 -0.35 17.22 6.82
C LEU A 379 1.04 16.96 7.41
N ILE A 380 1.95 16.42 6.60
CA ILE A 380 3.37 16.25 6.96
C ILE A 380 4.00 17.62 7.18
N ILE A 381 3.85 18.53 6.21
CA ILE A 381 4.40 19.89 6.29
C ILE A 381 3.84 20.63 7.52
N GLU A 382 2.53 20.53 7.76
CA GLU A 382 1.91 21.11 8.96
C GLU A 382 2.48 20.51 10.25
N GLY A 383 2.59 19.18 10.33
CA GLY A 383 3.11 18.47 11.50
C GLY A 383 4.55 18.86 11.81
N LEU A 384 5.40 18.98 10.78
CA LEU A 384 6.77 19.44 10.91
C LEU A 384 6.85 20.91 11.32
N THR A 385 6.04 21.79 10.70
CA THR A 385 6.03 23.23 10.98
C THR A 385 5.53 23.56 12.38
N ARG A 386 4.52 22.84 12.87
CA ARG A 386 3.93 23.02 14.21
C ARG A 386 4.62 22.21 15.31
N ASN A 387 5.69 21.49 14.99
CA ASN A 387 6.32 20.54 15.89
C ASN A 387 5.31 19.53 16.51
N ASN A 388 4.36 19.06 15.71
CA ASN A 388 3.29 18.19 16.15
C ASN A 388 3.64 16.72 15.90
N GLY A 389 4.44 16.15 16.81
CA GLY A 389 4.85 14.75 16.75
C GLY A 389 3.68 13.77 16.75
N ARG A 390 2.57 14.08 17.44
CA ARG A 390 1.37 13.23 17.48
C ARG A 390 0.67 13.13 16.12
N LEU A 391 0.64 14.23 15.36
CA LEU A 391 0.13 14.21 13.99
C LEU A 391 0.97 13.31 13.09
N LEU A 392 2.29 13.46 13.12
CA LEU A 392 3.19 12.65 12.31
C LEU A 392 3.11 11.17 12.70
N ALA A 393 3.10 10.88 14.01
CA ALA A 393 2.90 9.54 14.55
C ALA A 393 1.60 8.90 14.03
N PHE A 394 0.49 9.65 14.04
CA PHE A 394 -0.79 9.19 13.50
C PHE A 394 -0.69 8.85 12.00
N LEU A 395 -0.04 9.71 11.21
CA LEU A 395 0.11 9.47 9.77
C LEU A 395 0.93 8.20 9.50
N ILE A 396 1.98 7.96 10.29
CA ILE A 396 2.84 6.76 10.16
C ILE A 396 2.05 5.51 10.56
N GLU A 397 1.34 5.56 11.68
CA GLU A 397 0.65 4.38 12.22
C GLU A 397 -0.57 3.99 11.39
N PHE A 398 -1.41 4.95 11.02
CA PHE A 398 -2.73 4.70 10.43
C PHE A 398 -2.82 5.02 8.94
N CYS A 399 -2.13 6.06 8.48
CA CYS A 399 -2.22 6.50 7.08
C CYS A 399 -1.18 5.85 6.17
N GLY A 400 -0.30 4.98 6.69
CA GLY A 400 0.74 4.33 5.91
C GLY A 400 1.80 5.30 5.39
N LEU A 401 2.09 6.35 6.16
CA LEU A 401 3.20 7.25 5.87
C LEU A 401 4.53 6.55 6.17
N GLU A 402 5.42 6.53 5.19
CA GLU A 402 6.75 5.96 5.31
C GLU A 402 7.74 7.04 5.79
N LEU A 403 8.64 6.69 6.72
CA LEU A 403 9.64 7.64 7.25
C LEU A 403 10.60 8.16 6.18
N GLY A 404 10.88 7.32 5.17
CA GLY A 404 11.69 7.65 4.00
C GLY A 404 10.95 8.48 2.95
N HIS A 405 9.76 9.01 3.25
CA HIS A 405 9.05 9.88 2.33
C HIS A 405 9.85 11.16 2.09
N SER A 406 10.37 11.34 0.87
CA SER A 406 11.04 12.58 0.46
C SER A 406 10.06 13.75 0.43
N LEU A 407 10.51 14.94 0.83
CA LEU A 407 9.63 16.10 0.96
C LEU A 407 10.36 17.41 0.61
N ILE A 408 9.60 18.46 0.31
CA ILE A 408 10.12 19.78 -0.04
C ILE A 408 9.61 20.80 0.98
N ILE A 409 10.51 21.42 1.76
CA ILE A 409 10.18 22.48 2.73
C ILE A 409 11.00 23.71 2.39
N GLY A 410 10.31 24.85 2.22
CA GLY A 410 10.99 26.11 1.86
C GLY A 410 11.77 26.06 0.55
N GLY A 411 11.39 25.16 -0.37
CA GLY A 411 12.11 24.95 -1.64
C GLY A 411 13.33 24.02 -1.55
N GLN A 412 13.72 23.60 -0.35
CA GLN A 412 14.77 22.60 -0.15
C GLN A 412 14.16 21.19 -0.15
N LYS A 413 14.75 20.29 -0.94
CA LYS A 413 14.38 18.88 -0.98
C LYS A 413 15.14 18.11 0.09
N TYR A 414 14.41 17.35 0.90
CA TYR A 414 14.94 16.41 1.87
C TYR A 414 14.62 14.99 1.38
N SER A 415 15.57 14.08 1.56
CA SER A 415 15.42 12.66 1.22
C SER A 415 14.43 11.94 2.14
N SER A 416 14.24 12.44 3.37
CA SER A 416 13.31 11.84 4.35
C SER A 416 12.82 12.87 5.37
N MET A 417 11.76 12.52 6.13
CA MET A 417 11.32 13.28 7.30
C MET A 417 12.39 13.33 8.39
N ILE A 418 13.13 12.24 8.57
CA ILE A 418 14.18 12.13 9.58
C ILE A 418 15.33 13.10 9.29
N GLU A 419 15.73 13.23 8.02
CA GLU A 419 16.75 14.19 7.60
C GLU A 419 16.32 15.62 7.94
N TYR A 420 15.07 15.99 7.62
CA TYR A 420 14.55 17.30 7.95
C TYR A 420 14.56 17.55 9.46
N ILE A 421 14.00 16.65 10.27
CA ILE A 421 13.90 16.80 11.73
C ILE A 421 15.30 16.91 12.36
N SER A 422 16.25 16.12 11.87
CA SER A 422 17.65 16.18 12.29
C SER A 422 18.28 17.54 11.93
N SER A 423 17.99 18.08 10.74
CA SER A 423 18.54 19.37 10.30
C SER A 423 18.08 20.56 11.13
N VAL A 424 16.89 20.48 11.74
CA VAL A 424 16.36 21.51 12.65
C VAL A 424 16.64 21.21 14.14
N ASN A 425 17.38 20.13 14.41
CA ASN A 425 17.79 19.66 15.74
C ASN A 425 16.65 19.57 16.77
N ASN A 426 15.54 18.96 16.35
CA ASN A 426 14.34 18.81 17.19
C ASN A 426 14.16 17.37 17.67
N VAL A 427 14.79 17.07 18.82
CA VAL A 427 14.84 15.72 19.39
C VAL A 427 13.45 15.21 19.81
N ASP A 428 12.62 16.06 20.40
CA ASP A 428 11.27 15.67 20.85
C ASP A 428 10.39 15.24 19.67
N LEU A 429 10.49 15.94 18.55
CA LEU A 429 9.79 15.60 17.31
C LEU A 429 10.27 14.26 16.76
N LEU A 430 11.59 14.05 16.76
CA LEU A 430 12.21 12.83 16.28
C LEU A 430 11.71 11.63 17.10
N LEU A 431 11.74 11.74 18.44
CA LEU A 431 11.24 10.71 19.34
C LEU A 431 9.76 10.41 19.10
N SER A 432 8.93 11.45 18.96
CA SER A 432 7.50 11.29 18.69
C SER A 432 7.22 10.58 17.35
N VAL A 433 8.02 10.87 16.32
CA VAL A 433 7.93 10.24 15.00
C VAL A 433 8.40 8.78 15.03
N MET A 434 9.39 8.48 15.86
CA MET A 434 9.95 7.14 16.01
C MET A 434 9.12 6.24 16.92
N GLU A 435 8.39 6.79 17.90
CA GLU A 435 7.62 6.03 18.89
C GLU A 435 6.71 4.96 18.27
N PRO A 436 5.86 5.22 17.25
CA PRO A 436 5.02 4.19 16.66
C PRO A 436 5.82 3.07 15.97
N CYS A 437 7.03 3.38 15.49
CA CYS A 437 7.93 2.38 14.95
C CYS A 437 8.51 1.53 16.07
N LEU A 438 9.01 2.16 17.14
CA LEU A 438 9.61 1.48 18.30
C LEU A 438 8.61 0.57 19.02
N VAL A 439 7.36 0.99 19.18
CA VAL A 439 6.30 0.17 19.80
C VAL A 439 6.08 -1.14 19.04
N LYS A 440 6.09 -1.11 17.70
CA LYS A 440 5.98 -2.31 16.86
C LYS A 440 7.17 -3.27 17.00
N PHE A 441 8.36 -2.76 17.32
CA PHE A 441 9.53 -3.59 17.62
C PHE A 441 9.53 -4.12 19.07
N SER A 442 8.79 -3.50 19.98
CA SER A 442 8.90 -3.71 21.44
C SER A 442 7.97 -4.76 22.07
N ALA A 443 7.24 -5.56 21.28
CA ALA A 443 6.29 -6.55 21.82
C ALA A 443 6.93 -7.58 22.78
N GLU A 444 8.26 -7.63 22.89
CA GLU A 444 8.99 -8.50 23.81
C GLU A 444 9.45 -7.82 25.13
N ASN A 445 9.40 -6.49 25.33
CA ASN A 445 10.01 -5.82 26.52
C ASN A 445 9.28 -4.54 27.04
N ILE A 446 7.95 -4.46 26.95
CA ILE A 446 7.15 -3.27 27.34
C ILE A 446 7.24 -2.88 28.84
N GLU A 447 7.50 -3.82 29.75
CA GLU A 447 7.40 -3.58 31.20
C GLU A 447 8.49 -2.65 31.77
N GLN A 448 9.59 -2.44 31.06
CA GLN A 448 10.76 -1.70 31.57
C GLN A 448 10.77 -0.22 31.17
N TRP A 449 10.04 0.16 30.13
CA TRP A 449 10.09 1.51 29.55
C TRP A 449 9.63 2.66 30.46
N PRO A 450 8.56 2.53 31.26
CA PRO A 450 8.14 3.60 32.17
C PRO A 450 9.21 3.97 33.21
N GLN A 451 10.08 3.02 33.56
CA GLN A 451 11.20 3.27 34.48
C GLN A 451 12.36 3.98 33.77
N GLU A 452 12.66 3.63 32.53
CA GLU A 452 13.72 4.27 31.73
C GLU A 452 13.35 5.70 31.30
N ILE A 453 12.09 5.93 30.92
CA ILE A 453 11.58 7.29 30.61
C ILE A 453 11.60 8.17 31.87
N LYS A 454 11.20 7.63 33.02
CA LYS A 454 11.25 8.37 34.30
C LYS A 454 12.68 8.71 34.72
N LYS A 455 13.66 7.82 34.49
CA LYS A 455 15.08 8.12 34.69
C LYS A 455 15.55 9.25 33.79
N MET A 456 15.14 9.27 32.51
CA MET A 456 15.45 10.37 31.59
C MET A 456 14.88 11.70 32.08
N ASP A 457 13.63 11.75 32.52
CA ASP A 457 13.00 12.97 33.03
C ASP A 457 13.70 13.51 34.30
N GLU A 458 14.11 12.61 35.21
CA GLU A 458 14.87 12.96 36.42
C GLU A 458 16.28 13.47 36.10
N LEU A 459 16.93 12.92 35.06
CA LEU A 459 18.23 13.38 34.56
C LEU A 459 18.14 14.76 33.89
N MET A 460 17.06 15.02 33.15
CA MET A 460 16.81 16.32 32.51
C MET A 460 16.48 17.42 33.54
N ALA A 461 15.80 17.08 34.64
CA ALA A 461 15.48 18.04 35.70
C ALA A 461 16.71 18.53 36.49
N GLY A 462 17.85 17.82 36.40
CA GLY A 462 19.10 18.15 37.10
C GLY A 462 20.07 19.08 36.36
N HIS A 463 19.83 19.39 35.08
CA HIS A 463 20.75 20.18 34.26
C HIS A 463 20.30 21.65 34.12
N GLN A 464 21.15 22.58 34.55
CA GLN A 464 20.95 24.02 34.40
C GLN A 464 21.21 24.52 32.96
N PRO A 465 20.64 25.67 32.54
CA PRO A 465 20.43 26.06 31.15
C PRO A 465 21.65 26.61 30.40
N GLU A 466 22.88 26.34 30.85
CA GLU A 466 24.09 26.98 30.30
C GLU A 466 24.67 26.28 29.05
N ILE A 467 24.07 25.19 28.57
CA ILE A 467 24.48 24.57 27.30
C ILE A 467 23.76 25.30 26.16
N SER A 468 24.35 26.41 25.71
CA SER A 468 23.82 27.28 24.64
C SER A 468 23.85 26.66 23.24
N ASP A 469 24.35 25.44 23.11
CA ASP A 469 24.46 24.71 21.85
C ASP A 469 23.68 23.39 21.94
N PRO A 470 22.52 23.29 21.26
CA PRO A 470 21.69 22.10 21.21
C PRO A 470 22.42 20.84 20.70
N TYR A 471 23.51 20.98 19.93
CA TYR A 471 24.35 19.86 19.51
C TYR A 471 25.23 19.36 20.67
N GLN A 472 25.84 20.28 21.44
CA GLN A 472 26.54 19.93 22.68
C GLN A 472 25.59 19.33 23.73
N PHE A 473 24.36 19.85 23.82
CA PHE A 473 23.33 19.32 24.70
C PHE A 473 22.90 17.92 24.27
N GLY A 474 22.59 17.70 22.99
CA GLY A 474 22.25 16.36 22.48
C GLY A 474 23.41 15.37 22.62
N ARG A 475 24.65 15.83 22.47
CA ARG A 475 25.85 15.03 22.69
C ARG A 475 26.06 14.67 24.16
N GLU A 476 25.83 15.62 25.09
CA GLU A 476 26.02 15.39 26.52
C GLU A 476 24.83 14.61 27.14
N LEU A 477 23.61 14.85 26.65
CA LEU A 477 22.42 14.06 26.94
C LEU A 477 22.58 12.63 26.42
N GLY A 478 23.05 12.47 25.18
CA GLY A 478 23.41 11.17 24.62
C GLY A 478 24.48 10.47 25.47
N ARG A 479 25.53 11.19 25.89
CA ARG A 479 26.55 10.69 26.82
C ARG A 479 26.00 10.27 28.18
N GLN A 480 25.08 11.04 28.76
CA GLN A 480 24.47 10.70 30.04
C GLN A 480 23.47 9.55 29.92
N LEU A 481 22.65 9.51 28.85
CA LEU A 481 21.81 8.35 28.53
C LEU A 481 22.64 7.08 28.41
N VAL A 482 23.75 7.14 27.66
CA VAL A 482 24.75 6.07 27.51
C VAL A 482 25.36 5.66 28.86
N LYS A 483 25.54 6.60 29.78
CA LYS A 483 26.18 6.38 31.09
C LYS A 483 25.22 5.77 32.12
N GLU A 484 23.98 6.27 32.18
CA GLU A 484 22.97 5.88 33.17
C GLU A 484 22.10 4.72 32.69
N CYS A 485 21.95 4.56 31.37
CA CYS A 485 21.17 3.53 30.69
C CYS A 485 21.98 2.93 29.52
N PRO A 486 23.13 2.25 29.80
CA PRO A 486 24.05 1.76 28.76
C PRO A 486 23.40 0.81 27.73
N GLU A 487 22.31 0.15 28.11
CA GLU A 487 21.49 -0.74 27.26
C GLU A 487 20.79 0.01 26.12
N ILE A 488 20.57 1.32 26.27
CA ILE A 488 19.86 2.14 25.27
C ILE A 488 20.68 2.31 23.99
N ILE A 489 22.01 2.20 24.07
CA ILE A 489 22.90 2.22 22.91
C ILE A 489 22.69 0.98 22.05
N ASP A 490 22.45 -0.16 22.70
CA ASP A 490 22.18 -1.42 22.01
C ASP A 490 20.79 -1.39 21.38
N MET A 491 19.82 -0.75 22.03
CA MET A 491 18.45 -0.59 21.52
C MET A 491 18.35 0.43 20.38
N VAL A 492 18.94 1.62 20.53
CA VAL A 492 19.02 2.64 19.45
C VAL A 492 19.89 2.12 18.32
N GLY A 493 20.99 1.44 18.66
CA GLY A 493 21.80 0.71 17.71
C GLY A 493 20.96 -0.29 16.92
N GLN A 494 20.24 -1.21 17.56
CA GLN A 494 19.34 -2.14 16.87
C GLN A 494 18.25 -1.45 16.06
N ALA A 495 17.65 -0.37 16.56
CA ALA A 495 16.62 0.40 15.85
C ALA A 495 17.16 1.12 14.60
N MET A 496 18.45 1.50 14.62
CA MET A 496 19.16 2.11 13.49
C MET A 496 20.02 1.12 12.69
N GLY A 497 20.11 -0.14 13.10
CA GLY A 497 20.98 -1.17 12.50
C GLY A 497 22.47 -1.13 12.89
N LEU A 498 22.86 -0.43 13.96
CA LEU A 498 24.23 -0.35 14.51
C LEU A 498 24.49 -1.44 15.59
N PRO A 499 25.73 -1.96 15.72
CA PRO A 499 26.07 -2.99 16.71
C PRO A 499 26.30 -2.44 18.14
N PRO A 500 26.19 -3.30 19.18
CA PRO A 500 26.42 -2.92 20.58
C PRO A 500 27.90 -2.61 20.89
N PRO A 501 28.22 -1.62 21.75
CA PRO A 501 29.58 -1.06 21.87
C PRO A 501 30.56 -1.89 22.72
N ASN A 502 30.11 -2.96 23.40
CA ASN A 502 30.93 -3.71 24.38
C ASN A 502 31.21 -5.20 24.05
N SER A 503 31.43 -5.57 22.78
CA SER A 503 31.87 -6.94 22.44
C SER A 503 33.38 -7.19 22.62
N HIS A 504 34.13 -6.25 23.21
CA HIS A 504 35.54 -6.43 23.56
C HIS A 504 35.81 -6.24 25.05
N ALA A 505 35.60 -7.29 25.85
CA ALA A 505 36.60 -7.82 26.82
C ALA A 505 35.97 -8.81 27.82
N HIS A 506 36.48 -10.04 27.85
CA HIS A 506 37.09 -10.64 29.05
C HIS A 506 37.70 -12.01 28.71
N ASN A 507 39.02 -12.05 28.53
CA ASN A 507 39.83 -13.23 28.86
C ASN A 507 41.29 -12.82 29.07
N ARG A 508 41.57 -12.32 30.29
CA ARG A 508 42.93 -12.32 30.84
C ARG A 508 43.12 -13.63 31.61
N HIS A 509 43.71 -14.63 30.95
CA HIS A 509 44.43 -15.68 31.66
C HIS A 509 45.88 -15.77 31.19
N ARG A 510 46.75 -15.80 32.20
CA ARG A 510 48.21 -15.82 32.18
C ARG A 510 48.77 -16.90 31.27
N PHE A 511 49.78 -16.55 30.46
CA PHE A 511 50.91 -17.44 30.21
C PHE A 511 52.21 -16.65 30.17
N HIS A 512 53.17 -17.12 30.98
CA HIS A 512 54.58 -16.74 30.98
C HIS A 512 55.23 -17.00 29.62
N ARG A 513 56.04 -16.05 29.13
CA ARG A 513 57.28 -16.34 28.38
C ARG A 513 58.35 -15.27 28.62
N PRO A 514 59.65 -15.64 28.48
CA PRO A 514 60.77 -14.86 29.01
C PRO A 514 61.24 -13.74 28.06
N ARG A 515 61.93 -12.75 28.65
CA ARG A 515 62.70 -11.70 27.94
C ARG A 515 63.79 -12.33 27.05
N PRO A 516 64.19 -11.63 25.97
CA PRO A 516 65.40 -10.81 26.08
C PRO A 516 65.32 -9.43 25.39
N ASN A 517 66.09 -8.48 25.96
CA ASN A 517 66.79 -7.31 25.42
C ASN A 517 66.50 -6.88 23.95
N GLY A 518 66.27 -5.61 23.61
CA GLY A 518 66.35 -4.36 24.36
C GLY A 518 66.24 -3.13 23.46
N LYS A 519 66.17 -1.98 24.14
CA LYS A 519 66.28 -0.57 23.73
C LYS A 519 65.12 0.08 22.96
N ALA A 520 64.60 1.09 23.64
CA ALA A 520 63.51 1.99 23.27
C ALA A 520 64.01 3.23 22.51
N SER A 521 63.11 3.80 21.71
CA SER A 521 63.01 5.24 21.48
C SER A 521 61.53 5.59 21.26
N ASN A 522 61.00 6.43 22.14
CA ASN A 522 59.66 7.02 22.13
C ASN A 522 59.52 8.08 21.02
N LEU A 523 58.33 8.16 20.38
CA LEU A 523 57.55 9.39 20.06
C LEU A 523 56.39 9.06 19.08
N GLY A 524 55.21 9.67 19.28
CA GLY A 524 54.10 9.77 18.32
C GLY A 524 52.78 9.12 18.79
N THR A 525 51.98 9.81 19.63
CA THR A 525 50.77 10.61 19.29
C THR A 525 49.51 9.79 18.94
N ASN A 526 48.55 9.79 19.87
CA ASN A 526 47.13 9.51 19.65
C ASN A 526 46.54 10.55 18.68
N ASN A 527 46.13 10.14 17.48
CA ASN A 527 45.31 10.99 16.60
C ASN A 527 44.34 10.23 15.67
N ASP A 528 44.16 8.91 15.82
CA ASP A 528 43.40 8.10 14.85
C ASP A 528 41.98 7.69 15.31
N LEU A 529 41.47 8.25 16.41
CA LEU A 529 40.12 7.93 16.93
C LEU A 529 39.08 9.05 16.77
N GLU A 530 39.50 10.28 16.43
CA GLU A 530 38.54 11.39 16.17
C GLU A 530 38.00 11.40 14.74
N THR A 531 38.66 10.72 13.78
CA THR A 531 38.28 10.80 12.36
C THR A 531 37.17 9.83 11.95
N CYS A 532 36.88 8.79 12.74
CA CYS A 532 35.86 7.78 12.41
C CYS A 532 34.44 8.11 12.89
N LEU A 533 34.24 9.21 13.62
CA LEU A 533 32.92 9.65 14.11
C LEU A 533 32.40 10.91 13.41
N LEU A 534 33.02 11.32 12.30
CA LEU A 534 32.69 12.51 11.52
C LEU A 534 32.20 12.23 10.08
N MET A 535 31.80 10.98 9.80
CA MET A 535 31.02 10.59 8.61
C MET A 535 29.86 9.70 9.05
#